data_AF-A0A9P6BVX9-F1
#
_entry.id   AF-A0A9P6BVX9-F1
#
_cell.length_a   1.000
_cell.length_b   1.000
_cell.length_c   1.000
_cell.angle_alpha   90.00
_cell.angle_beta   90.00
_cell.angle_gamma   90.00
#
_symmetry.space_group_name_H-M   'P 1'
#
loop_
_entity.id
_entity.type
_entity.pdbx_description
1 polymer ?
#
loop_
_entity_poly.entity_id
_entity_poly.type
_entity_poly.pdbx_seq_one_letter_code
_entity_poly.pdbx_strand_id
1 'polypeptide(L)' 'LDNIIIWSQSFEEHLCNVHTALEAFHTNSLFCSMKKSQLFCDEVIFLGHHIS' A
#
# COMPACT_ATOMS: atom_id res chain seq x y z
N LEU A 1 5.31 -3.32 13.93
CA LEU A 1 4.10 -3.53 13.09
C LEU A 1 4.38 -2.72 11.85
N ASP A 2 4.95 -3.36 10.83
CA ASP A 2 5.65 -2.68 9.74
C ASP A 2 5.00 -2.95 8.38
N ASN A 3 3.85 -3.64 8.39
CA ASN A 3 3.08 -3.97 7.19
C ASN A 3 1.91 -3.00 7.10
N ILE A 4 1.80 -2.32 5.96
CA ILE A 4 0.73 -1.39 5.63
C ILE A 4 -0.04 -1.95 4.43
N ILE A 5 -1.36 -1.89 4.48
CA ILE A 5 -2.24 -2.20 3.37
C ILE A 5 -3.03 -0.94 3.00
N ILE A 6 -3.17 -0.67 1.71
CA ILE A 6 -3.96 0.43 1.16
C ILE A 6 -5.07 -0.20 0.34
N TRP A 7 -6.33 0.05 0.70
CA TRP A 7 -7.51 -0.49 0.03
C TRP A 7 -8.41 0.65 -0.45
N SER A 8 -9.04 0.46 -1.62
CA SER A 8 -9.89 1.47 -2.28
C SER A 8 -11.00 0.79 -3.08
N GLN A 9 -12.08 1.50 -3.39
CA GLN A 9 -13.21 0.95 -4.15
C GLN A 9 -13.09 1.16 -5.66
N SER A 10 -12.18 2.02 -6.10
CA SER A 10 -11.89 2.27 -7.51
C SER A 10 -10.39 2.48 -7.74
N PHE A 11 -9.95 2.29 -8.99
CA PHE A 11 -8.55 2.50 -9.36
C PHE A 11 -8.11 3.97 -9.22
N GLU A 12 -8.97 4.93 -9.57
CA GLU A 12 -8.68 6.35 -9.45
C GLU A 12 -8.50 6.76 -7.98
N GLU A 13 -9.39 6.30 -7.11
CA GLU A 13 -9.25 6.47 -5.66
C GLU A 13 -7.97 5.80 -5.15
N HIS A 14 -7.67 4.59 -5.64
CA HIS A 14 -6.47 3.85 -5.24
C HIS A 14 -5.19 4.59 -5.60
N LEU A 15 -5.11 5.18 -6.79
CA LEU A 15 -3.98 6.02 -7.18
C LEU A 15 -3.78 7.19 -6.22
N CYS A 16 -4.85 7.90 -5.88
CA CYS A 16 -4.81 9.02 -4.95
C CYS A 16 -4.35 8.58 -3.54
N ASN A 17 -4.88 7.46 -3.06
CA ASN A 17 -4.55 6.90 -1.75
C ASN A 17 -3.09 6.44 -1.69
N VAL A 18 -2.60 5.74 -2.72
CA VAL A 18 -1.21 5.30 -2.83
C VAL A 18 -0.26 6.50 -2.87
N HIS A 19 -0.58 7.52 -3.67
CA HIS A 19 0.21 8.75 -3.73
C HIS A 19 0.31 9.42 -2.35
N THR A 20 -0.83 9.62 -1.70
CA THR A 20 -0.91 10.26 -0.37
C THR A 20 -0.10 9.48 0.68
N ALA A 21 -0.19 8.14 0.67
CA ALA A 21 0.56 7.30 1.60
C ALA A 21 2.07 7.39 1.35
N LEU A 22 2.51 7.31 0.09
CA LEU A 22 3.93 7.43 -0.27
C LEU A 22 4.49 8.81 0.08
N GLU A 23 3.72 9.88 -0.11
CA GLU A 23 4.09 11.24 0.28
C GLU A 23 4.23 11.38 1.81
N ALA A 24 3.33 10.77 2.57
CA ALA A 24 3.43 10.73 4.02
C ALA A 24 4.67 9.93 4.48
N PHE A 25 4.98 8.80 3.84
CA PHE A 25 6.19 8.04 4.14
C PHE A 25 7.45 8.86 3.85
N HIS A 26 7.50 9.53 2.70
CA HIS A 26 8.60 10.38 2.30
C HIS A 26 8.82 11.52 3.33
N THR A 27 7.74 12.22 3.71
CA THR A 27 7.79 13.33 4.68
C THR A 27 8.28 12.88 6.05
N ASN A 28 8.00 11.64 6.45
CA ASN A 28 8.43 11.08 7.73
C ASN A 28 9.74 10.26 7.63
N SER A 29 10.46 10.31 6.50
CA SER A 29 11.69 9.52 6.28
C SER A 29 11.51 8.00 6.46
N LEU A 30 10.32 7.50 6.15
CA LEU A 30 10.00 6.07 6.13
C LEU A 30 10.21 5.53 4.71
N PHE A 31 10.91 4.39 4.61
CA PHE A 31 11.23 3.77 3.34
C PHE A 31 10.52 2.42 3.20
N CYS A 32 9.77 2.26 2.11
CA CYS A 32 9.18 0.98 1.74
C CYS A 32 10.23 0.07 1.08
N SER A 33 10.19 -1.22 1.39
CA SER A 33 11.05 -2.19 0.72
C SER A 33 10.44 -2.56 -0.64
N MET A 34 11.05 -2.10 -1.73
CA MET A 34 10.60 -2.43 -3.10
C MET A 34 10.45 -3.92 -3.37
N LYS A 35 11.25 -4.78 -2.70
CA LYS A 35 11.14 -6.25 -2.83
C LYS A 35 9.93 -6.85 -2.12
N LYS A 36 9.39 -6.15 -1.11
CA LYS A 36 8.26 -6.62 -0.29
C LYS A 36 6.96 -5.87 -0.60
N SER A 37 7.05 -4.72 -1.25
CA SER A 37 5.91 -3.91 -1.65
C SER A 37 5.22 -4.51 -2.86
N GLN A 38 3.90 -4.68 -2.75
CA GLN A 38 3.00 -5.02 -3.83
C GLN A 38 2.07 -3.81 -4.02
N LEU A 39 1.89 -3.35 -5.26
CA LEU A 39 1.07 -2.18 -5.58
C LEU A 39 0.11 -2.55 -6.71
N PHE A 40 -1.10 -2.00 -6.69
CA PHE A 40 -2.11 -2.20 -7.74
C PHE A 40 -2.45 -3.67 -7.98
N CYS A 41 -2.59 -4.44 -6.90
CA CYS A 41 -3.00 -5.85 -6.97
C CYS A 41 -4.48 -5.96 -6.58
N ASP A 42 -5.22 -6.78 -7.31
CA ASP A 42 -6.61 -7.12 -6.97
C ASP A 42 -6.69 -8.01 -5.72
N GLU A 43 -5.61 -8.72 -5.41
CA GLU A 43 -5.48 -9.56 -4.24
C GLU A 43 -4.11 -9.43 -3.58
N VAL A 44 -4.06 -9.49 -2.25
CA VAL A 44 -2.82 -9.44 -1.46
C VAL A 44 -2.86 -10.35 -0.25
N ILE A 45 -1.70 -10.85 0.17
CA ILE A 45 -1.56 -11.55 1.45
C ILE A 45 -1.13 -10.55 2.51
N PHE A 46 -1.99 -10.29 3.48
CA PHE A 46 -1.70 -9.39 4.60
C PHE A 46 -1.84 -10.13 5.93
N LEU A 47 -0.76 -10.16 6.72
CA LEU A 47 -0.70 -10.85 8.02
C LEU A 47 -1.11 -12.34 7.95
N GLY A 48 -0.83 -13.00 6.83
CA GLY A 48 -1.18 -14.41 6.61
C GLY A 48 -2.61 -14.65 6.12
N HIS A 49 -3.39 -13.59 5.93
CA HIS A 49 -4.74 -13.65 5.35
C HIS A 49 -4.71 -13.22 3.89
N HIS A 50 -5.44 -13.95 3.05
CA HIS A 50 -5.71 -13.54 1.67
C HIS A 50 -6.86 -12.51 1.66
N ILE A 51 -6.63 -11.39 0.99
CA ILE A 51 -7.59 -10.27 0.89
C ILE A 51 -7.82 -10.01 -0.61
N SER A 52 -9.09 -10.01 -1.02
CA SER A 52 -9.60 -9.73 -2.38
C SER A 52 -10.94 -8.99 -2.34
#